data_AF-A0A959BIY5-F1
#
_entry.id   AF-A0A959BIY5-F1
#
_cell.length_a   1.000
_cell.length_b   1.000
_cell.length_c   1.000
_cell.angle_alpha   90.00
_cell.angle_beta   90.00
_cell.angle_gamma   90.00
#
_symmetry.space_group_name_H-M   'P 1'
#
loop_
_entity.id
_entity.type
_entity.pdbx_description
1 polymer ?
#
loop_
_entity_poly.entity_id
_entity_poly.type
_entity_poly.pdbx_seq_one_letter_code
_entity_poly.pdbx_strand_id
1 'polypeptide(L)'
;ITLMPPELRWLRVSAHQNAEAFSETRGIFTQAVKVTYKPLENNERDKMVTEAKEIKALAVADSNVKGIEQPYKSFGGRLPEAGNNFSKRASERLRHKGRAVNVFDYERLVLERFPKIYRAKCITHSLGLPAPEYVRDLEVAPGFVNIAVIPDLGQVVSSNQLEPRAPISLLTEIEDYLQAKNSPFVRLKAMNP
;
A
#
# COMPACT_ATOMS: atom_id res chain seq x y z
N ILE A 1 -6.55 41.44 17.89
CA ILE A 1 -5.54 40.46 18.39
C ILE A 1 -5.45 39.34 17.36
N THR A 2 -4.34 39.23 16.65
CA THR A 2 -4.11 38.17 15.66
C THR A 2 -3.60 36.93 16.39
N LEU A 3 -4.35 35.82 16.28
CA LEU A 3 -4.04 34.54 16.94
C LEU A 3 -2.80 33.83 16.38
N MET A 4 -2.25 34.31 15.25
CA MET A 4 -1.15 33.69 14.54
C MET A 4 -0.06 34.73 14.22
N PRO A 5 1.22 34.45 14.55
CA PRO A 5 2.37 35.29 14.21
C PRO A 5 2.46 35.68 12.72
N PRO A 6 2.61 36.98 12.38
CA PRO A 6 2.62 37.44 10.99
C PRO A 6 3.91 37.10 10.21
N GLU A 7 5.00 36.79 10.92
CA GLU A 7 6.30 36.45 10.31
C GLU A 7 6.34 35.04 9.69
N LEU A 8 5.33 34.22 10.00
CA LEU A 8 5.22 32.85 9.52
C LEU A 8 4.10 32.70 8.51
N ARG A 9 4.23 31.69 7.64
CA ARG A 9 3.14 31.23 6.77
C ARG A 9 2.39 30.11 7.50
N TRP A 10 1.07 30.23 7.55
CA TRP A 10 0.20 29.30 8.26
C TRP A 10 -0.53 28.40 7.27
N LEU A 11 -0.48 27.09 7.54
CA LEU A 11 -1.23 26.08 6.82
C LEU A 11 -2.26 25.50 7.79
N ARG A 12 -3.51 25.41 7.35
CA ARG A 12 -4.58 24.74 8.08
C ARG A 12 -4.89 23.42 7.39
N VAL A 13 -4.78 22.33 8.14
CA VAL A 13 -5.21 20.99 7.72
C VAL A 13 -6.32 20.54 8.66
N SER A 14 -7.43 20.06 8.11
CA SER A 14 -8.56 19.56 8.91
C SER A 14 -9.13 18.30 8.29
N ALA A 15 -9.44 17.32 9.11
CA ALA A 15 -10.21 16.14 8.74
C ALA A 15 -11.67 16.34 9.14
N HIS A 16 -12.60 16.05 8.23
CA HIS A 16 -14.03 16.23 8.48
C HIS A 16 -14.66 15.06 9.25
N GLN A 17 -14.16 13.84 9.07
CA GLN A 17 -14.66 12.62 9.71
C GLN A 17 -13.49 11.65 9.98
N ASN A 18 -13.66 10.77 10.97
CA ASN A 18 -12.74 9.66 11.29
C ASN A 18 -11.26 10.08 11.38
N ALA A 19 -10.98 11.14 12.14
CA ALA A 19 -9.61 11.63 12.35
C ALA A 19 -8.68 10.54 12.95
N GLU A 20 -9.24 9.61 13.72
CA GLU A 20 -8.52 8.48 14.33
C GLU A 20 -8.12 7.39 13.31
N ALA A 21 -8.71 7.39 12.11
CA ALA A 21 -8.38 6.43 11.06
C ALA A 21 -7.12 6.81 10.24
N PHE A 22 -6.62 8.04 10.42
CA PHE A 22 -5.40 8.48 9.75
C PHE A 22 -4.17 7.90 10.44
N SER A 23 -3.19 7.47 9.65
CA SER A 23 -1.90 7.05 10.16
C SER A 23 -1.19 8.19 10.87
N GLU A 24 -0.44 7.87 11.92
CA GLU A 24 0.40 8.84 12.64
C GLU A 24 1.35 9.59 11.69
N THR A 25 1.42 10.91 11.86
CA THR A 25 2.36 11.74 11.10
C THR A 25 3.77 11.53 11.65
N ARG A 26 4.63 10.85 10.87
CA ARG A 26 6.03 10.57 11.25
C ARG A 26 6.96 11.77 11.09
N GLY A 27 6.61 12.74 10.24
CA GLY A 27 7.44 13.91 9.99
C GLY A 27 6.94 14.72 8.79
N ILE A 28 7.22 16.02 8.82
CA ILE A 28 6.96 16.95 7.71
C ILE A 28 8.30 17.53 7.30
N PHE A 29 8.67 17.34 6.03
CA PHE A 29 9.94 17.82 5.49
C PHE A 29 9.67 18.80 4.35
N THR A 30 10.39 19.92 4.35
CA THR A 30 10.36 20.92 3.29
C THR A 30 11.46 20.63 2.27
N GLN A 31 11.28 21.07 1.02
CA GLN A 31 12.29 20.93 -0.05
C GLN A 31 12.67 19.47 -0.36
N ALA A 32 11.73 18.54 -0.15
CA ALA A 32 11.93 17.13 -0.43
C ALA A 32 11.63 16.80 -1.90
N VAL A 33 12.42 15.90 -2.49
CA VAL A 33 12.19 15.35 -3.83
C VAL A 33 12.20 13.82 -3.78
N LYS A 34 11.36 13.18 -4.59
CA LYS A 34 11.37 11.73 -4.75
C LYS A 34 12.47 11.33 -5.73
N VAL A 35 13.35 10.42 -5.30
CA VAL A 35 14.41 9.86 -6.14
C VAL A 35 14.10 8.39 -6.43
N THR A 36 14.35 7.96 -7.66
CA THR A 36 14.21 6.57 -8.09
C THR A 36 15.57 5.97 -8.41
N TYR A 37 15.79 4.72 -8.00
CA TYR A 37 16.99 3.99 -8.37
C TYR A 37 17.08 3.83 -9.89
N LYS A 38 18.25 4.14 -10.46
CA LYS A 38 18.59 3.87 -11.85
C LYS A 38 19.85 3.00 -11.85
N PRO A 39 19.83 1.78 -12.41
CA PRO A 39 21.02 0.95 -12.48
C PRO A 39 22.07 1.63 -13.37
N LEU A 40 23.32 1.60 -12.91
CA LEU A 40 24.49 1.91 -13.72
C LEU A 40 24.87 0.65 -14.53
N GLU A 41 25.53 0.83 -15.67
CA GLU A 41 26.02 -0.31 -16.45
C GLU A 41 26.89 -1.23 -15.56
N ASN A 42 26.61 -2.53 -15.62
CA ASN A 42 27.32 -3.58 -14.90
C ASN A 42 27.19 -3.60 -13.36
N ASN A 43 26.13 -2.98 -12.80
CA ASN A 43 25.87 -3.00 -11.36
C ASN A 43 24.49 -3.61 -11.06
N GLU A 44 24.44 -4.94 -11.03
CA GLU A 44 23.28 -5.68 -10.54
C GLU A 44 23.23 -5.55 -9.01
N ARG A 45 22.22 -4.83 -8.50
CA ARG A 45 22.03 -4.70 -7.05
C ARG A 45 21.46 -6.00 -6.49
N ASP A 46 22.23 -6.68 -5.66
CA ASP A 46 21.77 -7.79 -4.81
C ASP A 46 20.80 -7.32 -3.71
N LYS A 47 20.90 -6.04 -3.31
CA LYS A 47 20.05 -5.44 -2.28
C LYS A 47 19.25 -4.28 -2.84
N MET A 48 17.94 -4.36 -2.69
CA MET A 48 17.00 -3.35 -3.16
C MET A 48 16.66 -2.27 -2.15
N VAL A 49 16.87 -2.55 -0.87
CA VAL A 49 16.52 -1.62 0.20
C VAL A 49 17.79 -0.89 0.60
N THR A 50 17.79 0.40 0.30
CA THR A 50 18.72 1.39 0.87
C THR A 50 18.18 1.80 2.24
N GLU A 51 19.01 1.70 3.27
CA GLU A 51 18.65 2.04 4.64
C GLU A 51 18.50 3.56 4.81
N ALA A 52 17.93 3.99 5.94
CA ALA A 52 17.86 5.41 6.24
C ALA A 52 19.27 6.03 6.35
N LYS A 53 19.41 7.28 5.90
CA LYS A 53 20.65 8.09 5.94
C LYS A 53 21.82 7.54 5.11
N GLU A 54 21.56 6.63 4.17
CA GLU A 54 22.60 6.06 3.31
C GLU A 54 23.00 7.03 2.18
N ILE A 55 22.02 7.72 1.57
CA ILE A 55 22.29 8.76 0.57
C ILE A 55 22.75 10.05 1.27
N LYS A 56 24.01 10.43 1.05
CA LYS A 56 24.65 11.60 1.70
C LYS A 56 25.15 12.66 0.73
N ALA A 57 25.25 12.35 -0.56
CA ALA A 57 25.84 13.24 -1.57
C ALA A 57 25.23 13.01 -2.95
N LEU A 58 25.37 14.02 -3.82
CA LEU A 58 25.03 13.91 -5.24
C LEU A 58 26.12 13.15 -6.00
N ALA A 59 25.73 12.47 -7.07
CA ALA A 59 26.70 11.87 -8.00
C ALA A 59 27.56 12.93 -8.70
N VAL A 60 26.95 14.07 -9.07
CA VAL A 60 27.64 15.27 -9.55
C VAL A 60 27.48 16.34 -8.48
N ALA A 61 28.59 16.80 -7.90
CA ALA A 61 28.56 17.80 -6.85
C ALA A 61 28.02 19.15 -7.39
N ASP A 62 27.13 19.78 -6.62
CA ASP A 62 26.59 21.11 -6.90
C ASP A 62 26.85 22.01 -5.69
N SER A 63 27.54 23.12 -5.89
CA SER A 63 27.88 24.08 -4.83
C SER A 63 26.65 24.76 -4.21
N ASN A 64 25.51 24.77 -4.91
CA ASN A 64 24.27 25.34 -4.40
C ASN A 64 23.55 24.40 -3.42
N VAL A 65 23.94 23.13 -3.34
CA VAL A 65 23.32 22.15 -2.45
C VAL A 65 24.16 21.99 -1.20
N LYS A 66 23.67 22.56 -0.09
CA LYS A 66 24.36 22.51 1.21
C LYS A 66 24.47 21.09 1.79
N GLY A 67 23.48 20.25 1.55
CA GLY A 67 23.45 18.89 2.08
C GLY A 67 22.23 18.09 1.63
N ILE A 68 22.30 16.77 1.81
CA ILE A 68 21.24 15.84 1.48
C ILE A 68 20.99 14.93 2.68
N GLU A 69 19.71 14.69 2.95
CA GLU A 69 19.29 13.75 3.98
C GLU A 69 18.20 12.82 3.43
N GLN A 70 18.36 11.53 3.74
CA GLN A 70 17.35 10.50 3.47
C GLN A 70 16.78 10.01 4.82
N PRO A 71 15.67 10.58 5.32
CA PRO A 71 15.18 10.27 6.66
C PRO A 71 14.67 8.83 6.82
N TYR A 72 14.24 8.18 5.72
CA TYR A 72 13.62 6.87 5.75
C TYR A 72 14.27 5.89 4.78
N LYS A 73 14.13 4.59 5.07
CA LYS A 73 14.51 3.53 4.14
C LYS A 73 13.77 3.67 2.81
N SER A 74 14.42 3.24 1.73
CA SER A 74 13.78 3.14 0.42
C SER A 74 12.57 2.17 0.43
N PHE A 75 11.65 2.36 -0.50
CA PHE A 75 10.41 1.59 -0.57
C PHE A 75 10.03 1.24 -2.02
N GLY A 76 9.20 0.21 -2.18
CA GLY A 76 8.55 -0.11 -3.45
C GLY A 76 9.41 -0.86 -4.49
N GLY A 77 10.68 -1.15 -4.20
CA GLY A 77 11.50 -2.00 -5.08
C GLY A 77 10.96 -3.44 -5.13
N ARG A 78 11.18 -4.14 -6.25
CA ARG A 78 10.89 -5.57 -6.44
C ARG A 78 12.06 -6.29 -7.10
N LEU A 79 12.47 -7.42 -6.52
CA LEU A 79 13.62 -8.18 -7.02
C LEU A 79 13.28 -8.73 -8.40
N PRO A 80 14.28 -8.99 -9.26
CA PRO A 80 14.07 -9.74 -10.47
C PRO A 80 13.28 -11.03 -10.18
N GLU A 81 12.33 -11.33 -11.04
CA GLU A 81 11.46 -12.49 -10.85
C GLU A 81 12.28 -13.78 -10.96
N ALA A 82 12.31 -14.57 -9.88
CA ALA A 82 13.12 -15.79 -9.83
C ALA A 82 12.39 -17.00 -10.42
N GLY A 83 13.08 -17.75 -11.30
CA GLY A 83 12.74 -19.10 -11.76
C GLY A 83 11.25 -19.36 -12.00
N ASN A 84 10.68 -20.30 -11.25
CA ASN A 84 9.29 -20.78 -11.42
C ASN A 84 8.21 -19.72 -11.13
N ASN A 85 8.54 -18.57 -10.55
CA ASN A 85 7.55 -17.52 -10.29
C ASN A 85 7.01 -16.93 -11.59
N PHE A 86 7.85 -16.80 -12.62
CA PHE A 86 7.42 -16.37 -13.95
C PHE A 86 6.35 -17.30 -14.51
N SER A 87 6.59 -18.61 -14.51
CA SER A 87 5.65 -19.60 -15.04
C SER A 87 4.34 -19.62 -14.26
N LYS A 88 4.39 -19.46 -12.92
CA LYS A 88 3.20 -19.31 -12.08
C LYS A 88 2.40 -18.06 -12.45
N ARG A 89 3.06 -16.89 -12.49
CA ARG A 89 2.42 -15.61 -12.84
C ARG A 89 1.82 -15.66 -14.25
N ALA A 90 2.52 -16.24 -15.22
CA ALA A 90 2.01 -16.43 -16.57
C ALA A 90 0.76 -17.32 -16.59
N SER A 91 0.79 -18.44 -15.87
CA SER A 91 -0.35 -19.37 -15.77
C SER A 91 -1.57 -18.73 -15.10
N GLU A 92 -1.35 -18.01 -13.99
CA GLU A 92 -2.39 -17.25 -13.30
C GLU A 92 -2.99 -16.19 -14.23
N ARG A 93 -2.15 -15.38 -14.88
CA ARG A 93 -2.58 -14.32 -15.80
C ARG A 93 -3.38 -14.84 -16.98
N LEU A 94 -3.03 -16.01 -17.53
CA LEU A 94 -3.81 -16.65 -18.60
C LEU A 94 -5.19 -17.09 -18.12
N ARG A 95 -5.30 -17.52 -16.86
CA ARG A 95 -6.56 -17.93 -16.24
C ARG A 95 -7.48 -16.74 -15.98
N HIS A 96 -7.01 -15.72 -15.24
CA HIS A 96 -7.86 -14.58 -14.85
C HIS A 96 -7.92 -13.46 -15.91
N LYS A 97 -7.04 -13.48 -16.91
CA LYS A 97 -6.98 -12.50 -18.02
C LYS A 97 -6.96 -11.03 -17.56
N GLY A 98 -6.39 -10.78 -16.38
CA GLY A 98 -6.32 -9.46 -15.76
C GLY A 98 -7.65 -8.89 -15.25
N ARG A 99 -8.71 -9.71 -15.14
CA ARG A 99 -10.05 -9.33 -14.65
C ARG A 99 -10.37 -10.04 -13.34
N ALA A 100 -11.10 -9.37 -12.46
CA ALA A 100 -11.54 -9.93 -11.18
C ALA A 100 -12.99 -10.41 -11.30
N VAL A 101 -13.19 -11.72 -11.55
CA VAL A 101 -14.52 -12.31 -11.76
C VAL A 101 -14.82 -13.34 -10.67
N ASN A 102 -13.96 -14.35 -10.54
CA ASN A 102 -14.12 -15.40 -9.54
C ASN A 102 -13.31 -15.11 -8.28
N VAL A 103 -13.65 -15.77 -7.17
CA VAL A 103 -12.94 -15.69 -5.87
C VAL A 103 -11.41 -15.81 -6.05
N PHE A 104 -10.97 -16.79 -6.85
CA PHE A 104 -9.56 -17.02 -7.15
C PHE A 104 -8.90 -15.80 -7.83
N ASP A 105 -9.60 -15.15 -8.76
CA ASP A 105 -9.05 -14.05 -9.54
C ASP A 105 -8.79 -12.83 -8.65
N TYR A 106 -9.73 -12.51 -7.76
CA TYR A 106 -9.55 -11.45 -6.75
C TYR A 106 -8.31 -11.71 -5.90
N GLU A 107 -8.21 -12.91 -5.32
CA GLU A 107 -7.11 -13.26 -4.42
C GLU A 107 -5.75 -13.19 -5.14
N ARG A 108 -5.63 -13.71 -6.37
CA ARG A 108 -4.38 -13.68 -7.13
C ARG A 108 -4.01 -12.30 -7.64
N LEU A 109 -4.97 -11.52 -8.11
CA LEU A 109 -4.71 -10.13 -8.55
C LEU A 109 -4.16 -9.28 -7.40
N VAL A 110 -4.68 -9.47 -6.19
CA VAL A 110 -4.19 -8.77 -4.99
C VAL A 110 -2.77 -9.20 -4.66
N LEU A 111 -2.52 -10.52 -4.55
CA LEU A 111 -1.20 -11.03 -4.20
C LEU A 111 -0.12 -10.70 -5.25
N GLU A 112 -0.46 -10.71 -6.54
CA GLU A 112 0.46 -10.32 -7.62
C GLU A 112 0.82 -8.83 -7.55
N ARG A 113 -0.18 -7.97 -7.30
CA ARG A 113 0.02 -6.51 -7.31
C ARG A 113 0.67 -5.98 -6.03
N PHE A 114 0.31 -6.52 -4.88
CA PHE A 114 0.67 -6.00 -3.57
C PHE A 114 1.57 -6.99 -2.82
N PRO A 115 2.91 -6.88 -2.94
CA PRO A 115 3.83 -7.82 -2.32
C PRO A 115 3.87 -7.68 -0.78
N LYS A 116 3.32 -6.58 -0.25
CA LYS A 116 3.17 -6.33 1.18
C LYS A 116 2.06 -7.18 1.81
N ILE A 117 1.29 -7.92 1.01
CA ILE A 117 0.19 -8.76 1.47
C ILE A 117 0.65 -10.19 1.48
N TYR A 118 0.59 -10.83 2.64
CA TYR A 118 0.92 -12.23 2.81
C TYR A 118 -0.23 -13.13 2.34
N ARG A 119 -1.47 -12.76 2.69
CA ARG A 119 -2.67 -13.54 2.35
C ARG A 119 -3.84 -12.62 2.03
N ALA A 120 -4.60 -12.97 1.00
CA ALA A 120 -5.87 -12.35 0.66
C ALA A 120 -6.94 -13.42 0.64
N LYS A 121 -8.13 -13.11 1.17
CA LYS A 121 -9.31 -13.96 1.11
C LYS A 121 -10.48 -13.17 0.56
N CYS A 122 -11.08 -13.68 -0.51
CA CYS A 122 -12.28 -13.10 -1.07
C CYS A 122 -13.52 -13.77 -0.47
N ILE A 123 -14.41 -12.95 0.10
CA ILE A 123 -15.69 -13.33 0.69
C ILE A 123 -16.76 -12.71 -0.21
N THR A 124 -17.59 -13.56 -0.81
CA THR A 124 -18.64 -13.14 -1.73
C THR A 124 -19.98 -13.09 -1.02
N HIS A 125 -20.89 -12.26 -1.52
CA HIS A 125 -22.26 -12.18 -1.03
C HIS A 125 -22.40 -11.77 0.45
N SER A 126 -21.49 -10.95 0.98
CA SER A 126 -21.50 -10.46 2.36
C SER A 126 -21.33 -8.93 2.38
N LEU A 127 -22.04 -8.24 3.28
CA LEU A 127 -22.03 -6.77 3.35
C LEU A 127 -20.77 -6.24 4.06
N GLY A 128 -20.15 -7.05 4.93
CA GLY A 128 -18.91 -6.67 5.61
C GLY A 128 -19.12 -5.55 6.61
N LEU A 129 -20.20 -5.63 7.39
CA LEU A 129 -20.51 -4.69 8.46
C LEU A 129 -19.41 -4.75 9.55
N PRO A 130 -19.01 -3.60 10.12
CA PRO A 130 -18.07 -3.59 11.23
C PRO A 130 -18.69 -4.30 12.44
N ALA A 131 -17.83 -4.91 13.27
CA ALA A 131 -18.24 -5.77 14.38
C ALA A 131 -18.61 -5.09 15.73
N PRO A 132 -18.70 -3.75 15.94
CA PRO A 132 -18.97 -3.24 17.29
C PRO A 132 -20.38 -3.58 17.78
N GLU A 133 -21.31 -3.92 16.89
CA GLU A 133 -22.60 -4.51 17.24
C GLU A 133 -22.77 -5.80 16.46
N TYR A 134 -23.06 -6.90 17.17
CA TYR A 134 -23.29 -8.25 16.63
C TYR A 134 -24.62 -8.32 15.85
N VAL A 135 -24.83 -7.39 14.92
CA VAL A 135 -25.90 -7.46 13.92
C VAL A 135 -25.40 -8.45 12.89
N ARG A 136 -26.10 -9.59 12.76
CA ARG A 136 -25.80 -10.61 11.75
C ARG A 136 -25.52 -9.92 10.42
N ASP A 137 -24.30 -10.07 9.91
CA ASP A 137 -24.00 -9.70 8.54
C ASP A 137 -25.03 -10.43 7.67
N LEU A 138 -25.66 -9.72 6.73
CA LEU A 138 -26.70 -10.33 5.90
C LEU A 138 -26.12 -11.57 5.21
N GLU A 139 -26.70 -12.74 5.48
CA GLU A 139 -26.20 -14.03 4.98
C GLU A 139 -26.14 -14.08 3.44
N VAL A 140 -26.90 -13.21 2.76
CA VAL A 140 -26.88 -13.06 1.31
C VAL A 140 -26.99 -11.58 0.92
N ALA A 141 -25.86 -10.99 0.54
CA ALA A 141 -25.77 -9.63 -0.01
C ALA A 141 -25.20 -9.66 -1.45
N PRO A 142 -26.01 -9.95 -2.49
CA PRO A 142 -25.54 -10.06 -3.86
C PRO A 142 -24.88 -8.77 -4.36
N GLY A 143 -23.83 -8.92 -5.17
CA GLY A 143 -23.06 -7.78 -5.68
C GLY A 143 -22.04 -7.22 -4.67
N PHE A 144 -22.08 -7.61 -3.40
CA PHE A 144 -21.04 -7.24 -2.44
C PHE A 144 -19.92 -8.28 -2.39
N VAL A 145 -18.68 -7.78 -2.41
CA VAL A 145 -17.47 -8.59 -2.36
C VAL A 145 -16.50 -7.97 -1.35
N ASN A 146 -16.16 -8.72 -0.31
CA ASN A 146 -15.21 -8.30 0.70
C ASN A 146 -13.86 -8.99 0.49
N ILE A 147 -12.79 -8.24 0.55
CA ILE A 147 -11.42 -8.74 0.45
C ILE A 147 -10.74 -8.55 1.81
N ALA A 148 -10.65 -9.64 2.57
CA ALA A 148 -9.90 -9.65 3.82
C ALA A 148 -8.41 -9.87 3.53
N VAL A 149 -7.55 -9.00 4.02
CA VAL A 149 -6.10 -9.06 3.78
C VAL A 149 -5.29 -9.16 5.06
N ILE A 150 -4.26 -10.00 5.03
CA ILE A 150 -3.26 -10.13 6.08
C ILE A 150 -1.96 -9.60 5.50
N PRO A 151 -1.39 -8.51 6.04
CA PRO A 151 -0.12 -7.99 5.56
C PRO A 151 1.04 -8.89 5.97
N ASP A 152 2.14 -8.79 5.24
CA ASP A 152 3.39 -9.48 5.56
C ASP A 152 4.11 -8.75 6.71
N LEU A 153 4.31 -9.45 7.83
CA LEU A 153 5.00 -8.97 9.03
C LEU A 153 6.43 -8.51 8.76
N GLY A 154 7.09 -9.07 7.72
CA GLY A 154 8.44 -8.64 7.33
C GLY A 154 8.46 -7.27 6.63
N GLN A 155 7.33 -6.83 6.06
CA GLN A 155 7.26 -5.60 5.27
C GLN A 155 6.42 -4.49 5.91
N VAL A 156 5.48 -4.85 6.78
CA VAL A 156 4.60 -3.90 7.49
C VAL A 156 4.95 -3.89 8.97
N VAL A 157 5.35 -2.73 9.48
CA VAL A 157 5.60 -2.52 10.90
C VAL A 157 4.25 -2.40 11.60
N SER A 158 3.72 -3.52 12.11
CA SER A 158 2.54 -3.53 12.98
C SER A 158 2.98 -3.47 14.45
N SER A 159 2.23 -2.72 15.27
CA SER A 159 2.43 -2.67 16.73
C SER A 159 2.07 -4.00 17.41
N ASN A 160 1.15 -4.76 16.82
CA ASN A 160 0.78 -6.10 17.26
C ASN A 160 1.20 -7.15 16.22
N GLN A 161 2.08 -8.07 16.60
CA GLN A 161 2.56 -9.14 15.71
C GLN A 161 1.52 -10.27 15.53
N LEU A 162 0.63 -10.45 16.51
CA LEU A 162 -0.41 -11.49 16.46
C LEU A 162 -1.64 -11.06 15.66
N GLU A 163 -1.85 -9.75 15.52
CA GLU A 163 -2.93 -9.16 14.73
C GLU A 163 -2.39 -8.09 13.77
N PRO A 164 -1.67 -8.52 12.72
CA PRO A 164 -1.12 -7.58 11.77
C PRO A 164 -2.24 -6.92 10.96
N ARG A 165 -2.29 -5.59 11.02
CA ARG A 165 -3.28 -4.79 10.28
C ARG A 165 -2.62 -4.05 9.13
N ALA A 166 -3.22 -4.13 7.95
CA ALA A 166 -2.84 -3.31 6.81
C ALA A 166 -3.26 -1.85 7.07
N PRO A 167 -2.41 -0.87 6.70
CA PRO A 167 -2.77 0.54 6.81
C PRO A 167 -3.91 0.86 5.85
N ILE A 168 -4.72 1.86 6.20
CA ILE A 168 -5.92 2.21 5.42
C ILE A 168 -5.58 2.64 3.99
N SER A 169 -4.43 3.29 3.79
CA SER A 169 -3.94 3.64 2.45
C SER A 169 -3.72 2.42 1.56
N LEU A 170 -3.20 1.32 2.12
CA LEU A 170 -3.02 0.08 1.37
C LEU A 170 -4.37 -0.57 1.06
N LEU A 171 -5.34 -0.52 1.98
CA LEU A 171 -6.69 -1.02 1.75
C LEU A 171 -7.37 -0.25 0.61
N THR A 172 -7.32 1.08 0.63
CA THR A 172 -7.87 1.93 -0.45
C THR A 172 -7.18 1.67 -1.79
N GLU A 173 -5.85 1.52 -1.82
CA GLU A 173 -5.12 1.17 -3.05
C GLU A 173 -5.58 -0.18 -3.63
N ILE A 174 -5.89 -1.16 -2.76
CA ILE A 174 -6.43 -2.47 -3.18
C ILE A 174 -7.83 -2.31 -3.77
N GLU A 175 -8.69 -1.53 -3.11
CA GLU A 175 -10.06 -1.26 -3.57
C GLU A 175 -10.05 -0.63 -4.96
N ASP A 176 -9.30 0.47 -5.14
CA ASP A 176 -9.20 1.19 -6.41
C ASP A 176 -8.67 0.27 -7.52
N TYR A 177 -7.65 -0.54 -7.22
CA TYR A 177 -7.06 -1.47 -8.18
C TYR A 177 -8.05 -2.55 -8.64
N LEU A 178 -8.84 -3.11 -7.72
CA LEU A 178 -9.82 -4.15 -8.03
C LEU A 178 -11.08 -3.59 -8.69
N GLN A 179 -11.53 -2.40 -8.30
CA GLN A 179 -12.65 -1.71 -8.95
C GLN A 179 -12.39 -1.43 -10.43
N ALA A 180 -11.14 -1.12 -10.80
CA ALA A 180 -10.76 -0.96 -12.20
C ALA A 180 -10.78 -2.28 -13.01
N LYS A 181 -10.89 -3.44 -12.35
CA LYS A 181 -10.74 -4.78 -12.95
C LYS A 181 -11.96 -5.68 -12.81
N ASN A 182 -12.93 -5.29 -11.99
CA ASN A 182 -14.16 -6.01 -11.77
C ASN A 182 -15.31 -5.40 -12.60
N SER A 183 -16.52 -5.91 -12.36
CA SER A 183 -17.74 -5.36 -12.96
C SER A 183 -18.17 -4.08 -12.22
N PRO A 184 -18.69 -3.05 -12.92
CA PRO A 184 -19.17 -1.82 -12.28
C PRO A 184 -20.36 -2.04 -11.32
N PHE A 185 -21.00 -3.21 -11.39
CA PHE A 185 -22.09 -3.58 -10.50
C PHE A 185 -21.61 -4.17 -9.16
N VAL A 186 -20.32 -4.45 -9.02
CA VAL A 186 -19.74 -5.02 -7.80
C VAL A 186 -19.40 -3.90 -6.82
N ARG A 187 -19.91 -4.04 -5.59
CA ARG A 187 -19.56 -3.20 -4.44
C ARG A 187 -18.46 -3.90 -3.67
N LEU A 188 -17.23 -3.43 -3.86
CA LEU A 188 -16.05 -4.03 -3.29
C LEU A 188 -15.56 -3.27 -2.07
N LYS A 189 -15.16 -3.99 -1.01
CA LYS A 189 -14.54 -3.44 0.19
C LYS A 189 -13.33 -4.27 0.58
N ALA A 190 -12.18 -3.63 0.83
CA ALA A 190 -11.01 -4.25 1.40
C ALA A 190 -10.99 -4.01 2.91
N MET A 191 -10.66 -5.04 3.68
CA MET A 191 -10.69 -4.96 5.14
C MET A 191 -9.56 -5.77 5.78
N ASN A 192 -9.21 -5.37 7.00
CA ASN A 192 -8.46 -6.24 7.90
C ASN A 192 -9.43 -7.28 8.49
N PRO A 193 -9.00 -8.55 8.64
CA PRO A 193 -9.80 -9.58 9.32
C PRO A 193 -9.99 -9.28 10.81
#